data_AF-A0A4S8LIZ0-F1
#
_entry.id   AF-A0A4S8LIZ0-F1
#
_cell.length_a   1.000
_cell.length_b   1.000
_cell.length_c   1.000
_cell.angle_alpha   90.00
_cell.angle_beta   90.00
_cell.angle_gamma   90.00
#
_symmetry.space_group_name_H-M   'P 1'
#
loop_
_entity.id
_entity.type
_entity.pdbx_description
1 polymer ?
#
loop_
_entity_poly.entity_id
_entity_poly.type
_entity_poly.pdbx_seq_one_letter_code
_entity_poly.pdbx_strand_id
1 'polypeptide(L)'
;MVERTQFLGDIDEKINSKDFLRTAESQLLTMGVAEAKFAKKVTLFFKAGSRVDPWYEELNQEVKDGDWDKFSSEFLKEFPSTQIAKPTELEHRKELLACRITVEELGTRDKDTQEWTHHCFAPKLFNLAKAVIR
;
A
#
# COMPACT_ATOMS: atom_id res chain seq x y z
N MET A 1 13.82 -17.05 -7.31
CA MET A 1 14.46 -15.72 -7.21
C MET A 1 13.44 -14.80 -6.58
N VAL A 2 13.73 -14.18 -5.44
CA VAL A 2 12.83 -13.18 -4.86
C VAL A 2 13.07 -11.90 -5.68
N GLU A 3 12.07 -11.44 -6.42
CA GLU A 3 12.13 -10.10 -7.04
C GLU A 3 12.43 -9.10 -5.93
N ARG A 4 13.56 -8.40 -6.03
CA ARG A 4 13.85 -7.30 -5.13
C ARG A 4 12.99 -6.14 -5.58
N THR A 5 11.94 -5.85 -4.82
CA THR A 5 11.12 -4.66 -5.02
C THR A 5 12.02 -3.44 -4.83
N GLN A 6 12.40 -2.80 -5.94
CA GLN A 6 13.22 -1.59 -5.94
C GLN A 6 12.32 -0.37 -6.04
N PHE A 7 12.54 0.62 -5.18
CA PHE A 7 11.82 1.89 -5.19
C PHE A 7 12.55 2.89 -6.09
N LEU A 8 11.80 3.57 -6.95
CA LEU A 8 12.28 4.54 -7.93
C LEU A 8 12.01 5.99 -7.46
N GLY A 9 10.88 6.21 -6.77
CA GLY A 9 10.47 7.54 -6.31
C GLY A 9 9.84 8.41 -7.41
N ASP A 10 9.42 7.81 -8.51
CA ASP A 10 8.76 8.48 -9.63
C ASP A 10 7.27 8.74 -9.35
N ILE A 11 6.66 9.65 -10.14
CA ILE A 11 5.23 9.98 -10.03
C ILE A 11 4.34 8.79 -10.42
N ASP A 12 4.82 7.95 -11.35
CA ASP A 12 4.16 6.72 -11.80
C ASP A 12 4.59 5.49 -10.97
N GLU A 13 5.20 5.71 -9.81
CA GLU A 13 5.62 4.64 -8.91
C GLU A 13 4.40 3.78 -8.51
N LYS A 14 4.46 2.49 -8.84
CA LYS A 14 3.40 1.53 -8.52
C LYS A 14 3.45 1.10 -7.06
N ILE A 15 4.62 1.27 -6.43
CA ILE A 15 4.85 0.91 -5.04
C ILE A 15 4.42 2.08 -4.15
N ASN A 16 3.46 1.84 -3.27
CA ASN A 16 3.11 2.83 -2.26
C ASN A 16 4.29 3.08 -1.31
N SER A 17 4.64 4.34 -1.07
CA SER A 17 5.77 4.75 -0.20
C SER A 17 5.71 4.15 1.21
N LYS A 18 4.53 3.99 1.81
CA LYS A 18 4.39 3.35 3.14
C LYS A 18 4.56 1.84 3.08
N ASP A 19 4.03 1.20 2.04
CA ASP A 19 4.20 -0.24 1.86
C ASP A 19 5.66 -0.59 1.56
N PHE A 20 6.36 0.28 0.83
CA PHE A 20 7.81 0.20 0.66
C PHE A 20 8.54 0.23 2.01
N LEU A 21 8.29 1.25 2.84
CA LEU A 21 8.96 1.39 4.14
C LEU A 21 8.73 0.16 5.04
N ARG A 22 7.49 -0.34 5.12
CA ARG A 22 7.16 -1.56 5.88
C ARG A 22 7.88 -2.80 5.35
N THR A 23 7.95 -2.93 4.02
CA THR A 23 8.63 -4.06 3.37
C THR A 23 10.13 -4.00 3.62
N ALA A 24 10.73 -2.82 3.48
CA ALA A 24 12.15 -2.60 3.75
C ALA A 24 12.49 -2.88 5.22
N GLU A 25 11.70 -2.39 6.15
CA GLU A 25 11.84 -2.65 7.59
C GLU A 25 11.78 -4.14 7.90
N SER A 26 10.74 -4.84 7.41
CA SER A 26 10.58 -6.29 7.59
C SER A 26 11.77 -7.09 7.04
N GLN A 27 12.29 -6.70 5.86
CA GLN A 27 13.45 -7.35 5.26
C GLN A 27 14.74 -7.07 6.04
N LEU A 28 14.96 -5.84 6.50
CA LEU A 28 16.13 -5.48 7.31
C LEU A 28 16.13 -6.20 8.67
N LEU A 29 14.96 -6.33 9.31
CA LEU A 29 14.79 -7.14 10.52
C LEU A 29 15.12 -8.62 10.25
N THR A 30 14.60 -9.18 9.15
CA THR A 30 14.89 -10.57 8.76
C THR A 30 16.37 -10.80 8.47
N MET A 31 17.07 -9.79 7.95
CA MET A 31 18.52 -9.82 7.71
C MET A 31 19.36 -9.62 9.00
N GLY A 32 18.72 -9.39 10.15
CA GLY A 32 19.42 -9.15 11.42
C GLY A 32 20.14 -7.80 11.48
N VAL A 33 19.71 -6.82 10.68
CA VAL A 33 20.25 -5.47 10.76
C VAL A 33 19.78 -4.82 12.06
N ALA A 34 20.66 -4.11 12.74
CA ALA A 34 20.25 -3.31 13.90
C ALA A 34 19.40 -2.11 13.43
N GLU A 35 18.33 -1.81 14.15
CA GLU A 35 17.37 -0.73 13.82
C GLU A 35 18.06 0.63 13.59
N ALA A 36 19.07 0.97 14.41
CA ALA A 36 19.91 2.16 14.26
C ALA A 36 20.70 2.23 12.92
N LYS A 37 20.68 1.16 12.11
CA LYS A 37 21.31 1.10 10.79
C LYS A 37 20.29 1.02 9.66
N PHE A 38 18.99 1.01 9.93
CA PHE A 38 17.96 0.88 8.91
C PHE A 38 18.01 2.03 7.90
N ALA A 39 18.10 3.27 8.38
CA ALA A 39 18.20 4.46 7.53
C ALA A 39 19.43 4.44 6.61
N LYS A 40 20.52 3.77 6.99
CA LYS A 40 21.69 3.55 6.12
C LYS A 40 21.49 2.41 5.12
N LYS A 41 20.84 1.34 5.56
CA LYS A 41 20.71 0.08 4.81
C LYS A 41 19.49 0.02 3.90
N VAL A 42 18.53 0.94 4.06
CA VAL A 42 17.37 1.07 3.16
C VAL A 42 17.76 1.36 1.71
N THR A 43 18.93 1.96 1.48
CA THR A 43 19.50 2.20 0.14
C THR A 43 19.66 0.94 -0.69
N LEU A 44 19.75 -0.24 -0.07
CA LEU A 44 19.78 -1.53 -0.76
C LEU A 44 18.50 -1.82 -1.56
N PHE A 45 17.41 -1.12 -1.24
CA PHE A 45 16.12 -1.24 -1.90
C PHE A 45 15.82 -0.08 -2.84
N PHE A 46 16.76 0.85 -3.03
CA PHE A 46 16.64 1.91 -4.01
C PHE A 46 17.15 1.44 -5.37
N LYS A 47 16.52 1.93 -6.43
CA LYS A 47 17.00 1.70 -7.78
C LYS A 47 18.10 2.71 -8.12
N ALA A 48 19.29 2.20 -8.40
CA ALA A 48 20.42 3.03 -8.81
C ALA A 48 20.06 3.93 -10.01
N GLY A 49 20.32 5.23 -9.91
CA GLY A 49 20.07 6.23 -10.96
C GLY A 49 18.60 6.63 -11.13
N SER A 50 17.73 6.28 -10.18
CA SER A 50 16.35 6.78 -10.11
C SER A 50 16.23 8.02 -9.23
N ARG A 51 15.05 8.65 -9.15
CA ARG A 51 14.84 9.91 -8.41
C ARG A 51 15.15 9.80 -6.91
N VAL A 52 14.99 8.62 -6.31
CA VAL A 52 15.27 8.42 -4.88
C VAL A 52 16.76 8.48 -4.52
N ASP A 53 17.66 8.17 -5.45
CA ASP A 53 19.11 8.20 -5.22
C ASP A 53 19.65 9.62 -4.92
N PRO A 54 19.47 10.63 -5.80
CA PRO A 54 19.97 11.97 -5.53
C PRO A 54 19.29 12.58 -4.30
N TRP A 55 18.00 12.30 -4.07
CA TRP A 55 17.31 12.71 -2.85
C TRP A 55 17.98 12.14 -1.60
N TYR A 56 18.31 10.84 -1.59
CA TYR A 56 18.97 10.23 -0.45
C TYR A 56 20.35 10.84 -0.24
N GLU A 57 21.12 11.09 -1.31
CA GLU A 57 22.44 11.74 -1.20
C GLU A 57 22.34 13.14 -0.57
N GLU A 58 21.34 13.92 -0.94
CA GLU A 58 21.07 15.27 -0.41
C GLU A 58 20.51 15.28 1.03
N LEU A 59 20.04 14.13 1.54
CA LEU A 59 19.47 14.02 2.88
C LEU A 59 20.54 14.26 3.96
N ASN A 60 20.16 15.00 5.01
CA ASN A 60 21.03 15.31 6.15
C ASN A 60 21.63 14.05 6.80
N GLN A 61 22.93 14.08 7.11
CA GLN A 61 23.63 12.95 7.72
C GLN A 61 23.02 12.53 9.07
N GLU A 62 22.50 13.48 9.85
CA GLU A 62 21.80 13.18 11.10
C GLU A 62 20.52 12.35 10.91
N VAL A 63 19.90 12.41 9.73
CA VAL A 63 18.72 11.61 9.40
C VAL A 63 19.14 10.22 8.89
N LYS A 64 20.24 10.15 8.14
CA LYS A 64 20.85 8.88 7.68
C LYS A 64 21.41 8.04 8.83
N ASP A 65 21.97 8.70 9.84
CA ASP A 65 22.59 8.08 11.02
C ASP A 65 21.64 8.00 12.22
N GLY A 66 20.48 8.62 12.07
CA GLY A 66 19.48 8.74 13.12
C GLY A 66 18.49 7.59 13.15
N ASP A 67 17.37 7.90 13.79
CA ASP A 67 16.30 6.96 14.04
C ASP A 67 15.45 6.66 12.78
N TRP A 68 14.93 5.43 12.71
CA TRP A 68 14.15 4.97 11.57
C TRP A 68 12.85 5.77 11.39
N ASP A 69 12.21 6.22 12.47
CA ASP A 69 11.02 7.07 12.39
C ASP A 69 11.34 8.45 11.81
N LYS A 70 12.51 9.01 12.17
CA LYS A 70 12.96 10.30 11.63
C LYS A 70 13.23 10.20 10.13
N PHE A 71 13.88 9.13 9.70
CA PHE A 71 14.09 8.84 8.27
C PHE A 71 12.76 8.66 7.54
N SER A 72 11.87 7.80 8.07
CA SER A 72 10.56 7.50 7.47
C SER A 72 9.71 8.76 7.30
N SER A 73 9.78 9.68 8.26
CA SER A 73 9.06 10.95 8.21
C SER A 73 9.57 11.87 7.08
N GLU A 74 10.88 12.02 6.92
CA GLU A 74 11.46 12.80 5.82
C GLU A 74 11.21 12.13 4.46
N PHE A 75 11.31 10.80 4.39
CA PHE A 75 10.98 10.03 3.18
C PHE A 75 9.55 10.29 2.71
N LEU A 76 8.58 10.26 3.62
CA LEU A 76 7.16 10.49 3.30
C LEU A 76 6.82 11.95 2.96
N LYS A 77 7.70 12.91 3.28
CA LYS A 77 7.54 14.30 2.82
C LYS A 77 7.88 14.42 1.34
N GLU A 78 8.97 13.80 0.90
CA GLU A 78 9.41 13.85 -0.50
C GLU A 78 8.60 12.89 -1.39
N PHE A 79 8.33 11.69 -0.88
CA PHE A 79 7.59 10.64 -1.55
C PHE A 79 6.27 10.39 -0.82
N PRO A 80 5.29 11.29 -0.96
CA PRO A 80 4.01 11.12 -0.31
C PRO A 80 3.38 9.79 -0.76
N SER A 81 2.98 8.98 0.20
CA SER A 81 2.17 7.79 -0.08
C SER A 81 0.96 8.24 -0.88
N THR A 82 0.72 7.61 -2.03
CA THR A 82 -0.58 7.60 -2.69
C THR A 82 -1.58 7.16 -1.64
N GLN A 83 -2.28 8.11 -1.01
CA GLN A 83 -3.41 7.75 -0.17
C GLN A 83 -4.35 7.05 -1.14
N ILE A 84 -4.57 5.74 -0.96
CA ILE A 84 -5.84 5.16 -1.36
C ILE A 84 -6.84 6.05 -0.63
N ALA A 85 -7.44 7.00 -1.35
CA ALA A 85 -8.46 7.85 -0.79
C ALA A 85 -9.41 6.87 -0.10
N LYS A 86 -9.69 7.09 1.19
CA LYS A 86 -10.82 6.40 1.82
C LYS A 86 -11.96 6.56 0.83
N PRO A 87 -12.59 5.48 0.34
CA PRO A 87 -13.59 5.61 -0.70
C PRO A 87 -14.57 6.66 -0.22
N THR A 88 -14.64 7.74 -0.98
CA THR A 88 -15.51 8.85 -0.63
C THR A 88 -16.95 8.32 -0.65
N GLU A 89 -17.87 8.96 0.07
CA GLU A 89 -19.30 8.59 0.03
C GLU A 89 -19.81 8.42 -1.41
N LEU A 90 -19.26 9.22 -2.34
CA LEU A 90 -19.52 9.17 -3.78
C LEU A 90 -19.06 7.85 -4.45
N GLU A 91 -17.92 7.29 -4.04
CA GLU A 91 -17.42 6.00 -4.54
C GLU A 91 -18.22 4.83 -3.98
N HIS A 92 -18.54 4.84 -2.68
CA HIS A 92 -19.45 3.84 -2.11
C HIS A 92 -20.84 3.90 -2.76
N ARG A 93 -21.34 5.10 -3.09
CA ARG A 93 -22.63 5.26 -3.78
C ARG A 93 -22.57 4.75 -5.21
N LYS A 94 -21.46 4.95 -5.93
CA LYS A 94 -21.24 4.36 -7.26
C LYS A 94 -21.19 2.83 -7.18
N GLU A 95 -20.45 2.28 -6.22
CA GLU A 95 -20.38 0.84 -6.00
C GLU A 95 -21.73 0.24 -5.62
N LEU A 96 -22.50 0.91 -4.76
CA LEU A 96 -23.85 0.49 -4.39
C LEU A 96 -24.78 0.46 -5.62
N LEU A 97 -24.73 1.48 -6.48
CA LEU A 97 -25.54 1.55 -7.70
C LEU A 97 -25.12 0.50 -8.74
N ALA A 98 -23.83 0.12 -8.74
CA ALA A 98 -23.27 -0.93 -9.59
C ALA A 98 -23.46 -2.33 -9.01
N CYS A 99 -23.76 -2.47 -7.71
CA CYS A 99 -23.97 -3.73 -7.03
C CYS A 99 -25.33 -4.32 -7.44
N ARG A 100 -25.34 -5.09 -8.53
CA ARG A 100 -26.50 -5.80 -9.05
C ARG A 100 -26.18 -7.28 -9.16
N ILE A 101 -27.21 -8.10 -8.97
CA ILE A 101 -27.17 -9.54 -9.20
C ILE A 101 -28.27 -9.87 -10.19
N THR A 102 -27.96 -10.68 -11.20
CA THR A 102 -28.98 -11.16 -12.14
C THR A 102 -29.69 -12.40 -11.59
N VAL A 103 -30.84 -12.75 -12.16
CA VAL A 103 -31.62 -13.92 -11.73
C VAL A 103 -30.85 -15.21 -11.98
N GLU A 104 -30.06 -15.25 -13.04
CA GLU A 104 -29.20 -16.37 -13.40
C GLU A 104 -28.09 -16.56 -12.36
N GLU A 105 -27.52 -15.47 -11.83
CA GLU A 105 -26.45 -15.52 -10.84
C GLU A 105 -26.94 -15.96 -9.45
N LEU A 106 -28.20 -15.66 -9.08
CA LEU A 106 -28.78 -16.07 -7.79
C LEU A 106 -28.70 -17.58 -7.55
N GLY A 107 -28.87 -18.37 -8.62
CA GLY A 107 -28.82 -19.84 -8.60
C GLY A 107 -27.43 -20.43 -8.80
N THR A 108 -26.38 -19.61 -8.80
CA THR A 108 -25.00 -20.09 -8.91
C THR A 108 -24.30 -20.10 -7.56
N ARG A 109 -23.18 -20.81 -7.49
CA ARG A 109 -22.28 -20.80 -6.34
C ARG A 109 -21.07 -19.95 -6.66
N ASP A 110 -20.64 -19.17 -5.67
CA ASP A 110 -19.41 -18.41 -5.73
C ASP A 110 -18.23 -19.36 -5.89
N LYS A 111 -17.28 -19.01 -6.76
CA LYS A 111 -16.18 -19.92 -7.14
C LYS A 111 -15.19 -20.11 -5.99
N ASP A 112 -15.02 -19.10 -5.15
CA ASP A 112 -14.02 -19.06 -4.10
C ASP A 112 -14.54 -19.63 -2.79
N THR A 113 -15.80 -19.32 -2.44
CA THR A 113 -16.40 -19.81 -1.18
C THR A 113 -17.27 -21.06 -1.35
N GLN A 114 -17.67 -21.40 -2.58
CA GLN A 114 -18.66 -22.45 -2.89
C GLN A 114 -20.04 -22.23 -2.23
N GLU A 115 -20.27 -21.07 -1.63
CA GLU A 115 -21.56 -20.67 -1.09
C GLU A 115 -22.48 -20.15 -2.20
N TRP A 116 -23.78 -20.14 -1.95
CA TRP A 116 -24.73 -19.55 -2.90
C TRP A 116 -24.46 -18.07 -3.10
N THR A 117 -24.37 -17.62 -4.34
CA THR A 117 -23.99 -16.24 -4.68
C THR A 117 -24.89 -15.20 -4.01
N HIS A 118 -26.18 -15.51 -3.80
CA HIS A 118 -27.11 -14.62 -3.08
C HIS A 118 -26.80 -14.49 -1.58
N HIS A 119 -26.24 -15.53 -0.94
CA HIS A 119 -25.77 -15.46 0.45
C HIS A 119 -24.51 -14.60 0.59
N CYS A 120 -23.63 -14.57 -0.41
CA CYS A 120 -22.46 -13.69 -0.41
C CYS A 120 -22.83 -12.25 -0.81
N PHE A 121 -23.82 -12.09 -1.69
CA PHE A 121 -24.27 -10.80 -2.20
C PHE A 121 -24.96 -9.95 -1.13
N ALA A 122 -25.85 -10.53 -0.31
CA ALA A 122 -26.61 -9.77 0.69
C ALA A 122 -25.72 -9.07 1.74
N PRO A 123 -24.71 -9.71 2.35
CA PRO A 123 -23.75 -9.06 3.25
C PRO A 123 -22.94 -7.97 2.56
N LYS A 124 -22.52 -8.19 1.30
CA LYS A 124 -21.77 -7.22 0.51
C LYS A 124 -22.60 -5.94 0.26
N LEU A 125 -23.84 -6.11 -0.18
CA LEU A 125 -24.78 -5.00 -0.40
C LEU A 125 -25.07 -4.24 0.90
N PHE A 126 -25.29 -4.97 2.00
CA PHE A 126 -25.56 -4.37 3.31
C PHE A 126 -24.38 -3.52 3.81
N ASN A 127 -23.15 -4.02 3.69
CA ASN A 127 -21.95 -3.29 4.10
C ASN A 127 -21.71 -2.04 3.24
N LEU A 128 -21.93 -2.13 1.93
CA LEU A 128 -21.87 -0.97 1.03
C LEU A 128 -22.93 0.07 1.38
N ALA A 129 -24.17 -0.34 1.65
CA ALA A 129 -25.24 0.58 2.03
C ALA A 129 -24.94 1.29 3.37
N LYS A 130 -24.42 0.56 4.35
CA LYS A 130 -24.01 1.12 5.65
C LYS A 130 -22.86 2.13 5.52
N ALA A 131 -21.99 1.95 4.53
CA ALA A 131 -20.87 2.85 4.27
C ALA A 131 -21.28 4.15 3.53
N VAL A 132 -22.48 4.21 2.95
CA VAL A 132 -23.04 5.39 2.26
C VAL A 132 -23.90 6.26 3.20
N ILE A 133 -24.53 5.69 4.23
CA ILE A 133 -25.51 6.38 5.08
C ILE A 133 -24.86 7.11 6.30
N ARG A 134 -23.53 7.05 6.45
CA ARG A 134 -22.81 7.49 7.66
C ARG A 134 -22.19 8.87 7.51
#